data_AF-A0A246SK72-F1
#
_entry.id   AF-A0A246SK72-F1
#
_cell.length_a   1.000
_cell.length_b   1.000
_cell.length_c   1.000
_cell.angle_alpha   90.00
_cell.angle_beta   90.00
_cell.angle_gamma   90.00
#
_symmetry.space_group_name_H-M   'P 1'
#
loop_
_entity.id
_entity.type
_entity.pdbx_description
1 polymer ?
#
loop_
_entity_poly.entity_id
_entity_poly.type
_entity_poly.pdbx_seq_one_letter_code
_entity_poly.pdbx_strand_id
1 'polypeptide(L)'
;MQDDIGTLLRSFLNNALRKQSQRRIPDFGGYDIGKRRNLHIIEPIARDTAEFLCTYLCISLRGEPASKEGVASAVAAALRNVSDELAYSLTRRSDEAWRSLCDLVAEFLEACLTIDRKPYDGSLTAKSDYNGWKSWEMILSGETPRGKWRHAWKEKPGDDFIGFHGDACMGRIFKIELTGYEERWYWLVTADGSPRRGWPAAGYEASARSAACRVERIYFALVRGVERIGGA
;
A
#
# COMPACT_ATOMS: atom_id res chain seq x y z
N MET A 1 -13.81 8.63 11.98
CA MET A 1 -13.55 7.47 12.84
C MET A 1 -12.20 6.93 12.40
N GLN A 2 -11.13 7.14 13.16
CA GLN A 2 -9.85 6.48 12.88
C GLN A 2 -10.09 4.98 13.00
N ASP A 3 -9.74 4.19 11.98
CA ASP A 3 -9.69 2.74 12.13
C ASP A 3 -8.86 2.41 13.38
N ASP A 4 -9.35 1.58 14.29
CA ASP A 4 -8.50 1.15 15.39
C ASP A 4 -7.24 0.44 14.84
N ILE A 5 -6.18 0.37 15.65
CA ILE A 5 -4.91 -0.21 15.22
C ILE A 5 -5.03 -1.67 14.77
N GLY A 6 -6.00 -2.41 15.33
CA GLY A 6 -6.27 -3.80 14.95
C GLY A 6 -6.91 -3.92 13.58
N THR A 7 -7.82 -3.01 13.22
CA THR A 7 -8.40 -2.89 11.87
C THR A 7 -7.32 -2.56 10.83
N LEU A 8 -6.41 -1.64 11.17
CA LEU A 8 -5.30 -1.28 10.29
C LEU A 8 -4.33 -2.45 10.06
N LEU A 9 -3.96 -3.17 11.13
CA LEU A 9 -3.08 -4.33 11.07
C LEU A 9 -3.67 -5.42 10.15
N ARG A 10 -4.95 -5.75 10.32
CA ARG A 10 -5.64 -6.74 9.48
C ARG A 10 -5.67 -6.34 8.01
N SER A 11 -5.90 -5.06 7.72
CA SER A 11 -5.81 -4.53 6.35
C SER A 11 -4.40 -4.67 5.76
N PHE A 12 -3.36 -4.36 6.53
CA PHE A 12 -1.97 -4.48 6.08
C PHE A 12 -1.54 -5.94 5.88
N LEU A 13 -1.95 -6.84 6.77
CA LEU A 13 -1.75 -8.29 6.61
C LEU A 13 -2.43 -8.81 5.35
N ASN A 14 -3.69 -8.42 5.11
CA ASN A 14 -4.42 -8.84 3.91
C ASN A 14 -3.69 -8.40 2.63
N ASN A 15 -3.14 -7.18 2.62
CA ASN A 15 -2.35 -6.71 1.49
C ASN A 15 -1.03 -7.49 1.33
N ALA A 16 -0.26 -7.66 2.41
CA ALA A 16 1.04 -8.30 2.35
C ALA A 16 0.97 -9.80 2.00
N LEU A 17 -0.01 -10.51 2.56
CA LEU A 17 -0.18 -11.95 2.37
C LEU A 17 -0.79 -12.28 1.00
N ARG A 18 -1.71 -11.45 0.47
CA ARG A 18 -2.27 -11.65 -0.88
C ARG A 18 -1.30 -11.28 -2.00
N LYS A 19 -0.31 -10.43 -1.72
CA LYS A 19 0.75 -10.04 -2.69
C LYS A 19 1.76 -11.15 -2.96
N GLN A 20 1.73 -12.24 -2.21
CA GLN A 20 2.61 -13.39 -2.44
C GLN A 20 2.44 -13.94 -3.86
N SER A 21 3.53 -14.39 -4.46
CA SER A 21 3.49 -14.89 -5.84
C SER A 21 2.48 -16.05 -5.98
N GLN A 22 1.89 -16.17 -7.18
CA GLN A 22 0.88 -17.20 -7.50
C GLN A 22 1.34 -18.65 -7.22
N ARG A 23 2.66 -18.91 -7.09
CA ARG A 23 3.20 -20.23 -6.73
C ARG A 23 3.25 -20.48 -5.22
N ARG A 24 3.47 -19.45 -4.40
CA ARG A 24 3.65 -19.60 -2.95
C ARG A 24 2.38 -19.96 -2.20
N ILE A 25 1.22 -19.50 -2.67
CA ILE A 25 -0.06 -19.80 -2.02
C ILE A 25 -0.47 -21.27 -2.19
N PRO A 26 -0.39 -21.87 -3.39
CA PRO A 26 -0.52 -23.32 -3.55
C PRO A 26 0.50 -24.13 -2.73
N ASP A 27 1.77 -23.69 -2.69
CA ASP A 27 2.83 -24.37 -1.92
C ASP A 27 2.56 -24.34 -0.39
N PHE A 28 1.99 -23.24 0.10
CA PHE A 28 1.58 -23.09 1.51
C PHE A 28 0.30 -23.87 1.82
N GLY A 29 -0.70 -23.78 0.94
CA GLY A 29 -2.01 -24.41 1.14
C GLY A 29 -2.03 -25.92 0.94
N GLY A 30 -1.14 -26.44 0.11
CA GLY A 30 -1.13 -27.83 -0.31
C GLY A 30 -2.16 -28.12 -1.41
N TYR A 31 -2.08 -29.32 -1.98
CA TYR A 31 -2.97 -29.76 -3.08
C TYR A 31 -4.27 -30.41 -2.57
N ASP A 32 -4.30 -30.84 -1.30
CA ASP A 32 -5.46 -31.42 -0.64
C ASP A 32 -5.27 -31.34 0.89
N ILE A 33 -6.36 -31.46 1.66
CA ILE A 33 -6.33 -31.43 3.13
C ILE A 33 -5.55 -32.67 3.64
N GLY A 34 -4.60 -32.46 4.55
CA GLY A 34 -3.75 -33.52 5.11
C GLY A 34 -2.62 -34.00 4.17
N LYS A 35 -2.46 -33.40 2.97
CA LYS A 35 -1.28 -33.63 2.12
C LYS A 35 -0.15 -32.67 2.50
N ARG A 36 1.09 -33.11 2.30
CA ARG A 36 2.29 -32.39 2.72
C ARG A 36 2.36 -31.00 2.07
N ARG A 37 2.29 -29.97 2.90
CA ARG A 37 2.56 -28.57 2.55
C ARG A 37 4.06 -28.33 2.43
N ASN A 38 4.46 -27.36 1.62
CA ASN A 38 5.84 -26.93 1.57
C ASN A 38 6.09 -25.86 2.65
N LEU A 39 6.35 -26.30 3.88
CA LEU A 39 6.57 -25.38 5.02
C LEU A 39 7.80 -24.48 4.85
N HIS A 40 8.74 -24.82 3.96
CA HIS A 40 9.88 -23.94 3.63
C HIS A 40 9.44 -22.61 3.03
N ILE A 41 8.22 -22.51 2.50
CA ILE A 41 7.67 -21.27 1.95
C ILE A 41 7.19 -20.28 3.02
N ILE A 42 7.04 -20.70 4.27
CA ILE A 42 6.61 -19.82 5.37
C ILE A 42 7.62 -18.70 5.61
N GLU A 43 8.92 -19.04 5.65
CA GLU A 43 9.98 -18.06 5.90
C GLU A 43 10.03 -16.91 4.87
N PRO A 44 10.01 -17.16 3.55
CA PRO A 44 9.95 -16.06 2.58
C PRO A 44 8.64 -15.27 2.64
N ILE A 45 7.47 -15.92 2.88
CA ILE A 45 6.20 -15.19 3.06
C ILE A 45 6.28 -14.26 4.28
N ALA A 46 6.82 -14.77 5.39
CA ALA A 46 6.93 -14.03 6.64
C ALA A 46 7.91 -12.85 6.52
N ARG A 47 9.03 -13.02 5.80
CA ARG A 47 9.99 -11.93 5.55
C ARG A 47 9.37 -10.80 4.73
N ASP A 48 8.70 -11.13 3.62
CA ASP A 48 8.05 -10.14 2.76
C ASP A 48 6.93 -9.42 3.53
N THR A 49 6.20 -10.16 4.37
CA THR A 49 5.15 -9.59 5.23
C THR A 49 5.73 -8.67 6.28
N ALA A 50 6.79 -9.06 6.99
CA ALA A 50 7.45 -8.23 7.98
C ALA A 50 8.07 -6.97 7.36
N GLU A 51 8.67 -7.07 6.17
CA GLU A 51 9.17 -5.90 5.46
C GLU A 51 8.05 -4.91 5.16
N PHE A 52 6.89 -5.40 4.72
CA PHE A 52 5.71 -4.56 4.51
C PHE A 52 5.25 -3.93 5.83
N LEU A 53 5.02 -4.73 6.89
CA LEU A 53 4.52 -4.23 8.17
C LEU A 53 5.47 -3.20 8.82
N CYS A 54 6.77 -3.49 8.91
CA CYS A 54 7.77 -2.58 9.45
C CYS A 54 7.96 -1.31 8.59
N THR A 55 7.50 -1.33 7.34
CA THR A 55 7.47 -0.10 6.55
C THR A 55 6.44 0.85 7.15
N TYR A 56 5.20 0.40 7.37
CA TYR A 56 4.03 1.24 7.72
C TYR A 56 3.65 1.32 9.20
N LEU A 57 4.22 0.47 10.05
CA LEU A 57 3.89 0.38 11.47
C LEU A 57 5.13 0.56 12.34
N CYS A 58 4.93 1.14 13.52
CA CYS A 58 5.89 1.07 14.61
C CYS A 58 5.61 -0.21 15.38
N ILE A 59 6.56 -1.14 15.39
CA ILE A 59 6.40 -2.44 16.04
C ILE A 59 7.48 -2.58 17.09
N SER A 60 7.09 -2.91 18.31
CA SER A 60 8.00 -3.12 19.43
C SER A 60 7.73 -4.45 20.13
N LEU A 61 8.79 -5.01 20.72
CA LEU A 61 8.77 -6.20 21.54
C LEU A 61 9.24 -5.80 22.94
N ARG A 62 8.37 -5.93 23.94
CA ARG A 62 8.67 -5.56 25.34
C ARG A 62 9.16 -4.12 25.50
N GLY A 63 8.60 -3.20 24.72
CA GLY A 63 8.92 -1.77 24.76
C GLY A 63 10.09 -1.33 23.86
N GLU A 64 10.86 -2.28 23.30
CA GLU A 64 11.98 -1.98 22.41
C GLU A 64 11.59 -2.17 20.93
N PRO A 65 12.08 -1.35 19.98
CA PRO A 65 11.81 -1.52 18.56
C PRO A 65 12.14 -2.94 18.07
N ALA A 66 11.16 -3.61 17.48
CA ALA A 66 11.35 -4.96 16.95
C ALA A 66 12.17 -4.90 15.64
N SER A 67 13.15 -5.79 15.51
CA SER A 67 13.86 -5.97 14.23
C SER A 67 12.93 -6.59 13.19
N LYS A 68 13.23 -6.37 11.90
CA LYS A 68 12.49 -7.00 10.80
C LYS A 68 12.50 -8.52 10.91
N GLU A 69 13.62 -9.09 11.32
CA GLU A 69 13.80 -10.53 11.54
C GLU A 69 12.94 -11.02 12.72
N GLY A 70 12.80 -10.20 13.77
CA GLY A 70 11.93 -10.50 14.91
C GLY A 70 10.45 -10.52 14.50
N VAL A 71 10.01 -9.52 13.73
CA VAL A 71 8.65 -9.48 13.18
C VAL A 71 8.42 -10.64 12.20
N ALA A 72 9.38 -10.95 11.34
CA ALA A 72 9.29 -12.11 10.43
C ALA A 72 9.18 -13.42 11.20
N SER A 73 9.93 -13.58 12.29
CA SER A 73 9.84 -14.77 13.14
C SER A 73 8.46 -14.91 13.79
N ALA A 74 7.85 -13.81 14.24
CA ALA A 74 6.51 -13.80 14.79
C ALA A 74 5.44 -14.15 13.74
N VAL A 75 5.53 -13.56 12.54
CA VAL A 75 4.64 -13.91 11.41
C VAL A 75 4.80 -15.38 11.02
N ALA A 76 6.03 -15.88 10.93
CA ALA A 76 6.31 -17.28 10.60
C ALA A 76 5.74 -18.23 11.67
N ALA A 77 5.82 -17.86 12.95
CA ALA A 77 5.21 -18.62 14.04
C ALA A 77 3.67 -18.65 13.91
N ALA A 78 3.04 -17.51 13.61
CA ALA A 78 1.60 -17.45 13.36
C ALA A 78 1.18 -18.33 12.18
N LEU A 79 1.90 -18.25 11.05
CA LEU A 79 1.62 -19.05 9.86
C LEU A 79 1.80 -20.56 10.08
N ARG A 80 2.72 -20.99 10.95
CA ARG A 80 2.89 -22.40 11.31
C ARG A 80 1.71 -22.96 12.11
N ASN A 81 0.95 -22.12 12.79
CA ASN A 81 -0.23 -22.51 13.56
C ASN A 81 -1.51 -22.56 12.71
N VAL A 82 -1.43 -22.25 11.40
CA VAL A 82 -2.59 -22.29 10.50
C VAL A 82 -2.97 -23.73 10.19
N SER A 83 -4.23 -24.09 10.47
CA SER A 83 -4.74 -25.46 10.26
C SER A 83 -4.68 -25.89 8.80
N ASP A 84 -4.63 -27.22 8.58
CA ASP A 84 -4.60 -27.88 7.28
C ASP A 84 -5.73 -27.42 6.33
N GLU A 85 -6.91 -27.28 6.89
CA GLU A 85 -8.14 -26.84 6.24
C GLU A 85 -8.09 -25.36 5.84
N LEU A 86 -7.65 -24.50 6.75
CA LEU A 86 -7.60 -23.06 6.49
C LEU A 86 -6.61 -22.75 5.37
N ALA A 87 -5.37 -23.25 5.41
CA ALA A 87 -4.45 -22.93 4.31
C ALA A 87 -4.85 -23.58 2.99
N TYR A 88 -5.47 -24.77 2.98
CA TYR A 88 -6.00 -25.34 1.75
C TYR A 88 -7.10 -24.46 1.15
N SER A 89 -7.98 -23.89 1.99
CA SER A 89 -9.05 -23.00 1.53
C SER A 89 -8.54 -21.70 0.88
N LEU A 90 -7.32 -21.25 1.20
CA LEU A 90 -6.67 -20.10 0.54
C LEU A 90 -6.37 -20.36 -0.94
N THR A 91 -6.09 -21.62 -1.31
CA THR A 91 -5.83 -22.01 -2.72
C THR A 91 -7.06 -21.78 -3.61
N ARG A 92 -8.26 -21.82 -3.01
CA ARG A 92 -9.54 -21.56 -3.67
C ARG A 92 -9.87 -20.06 -3.78
N ARG A 93 -8.96 -19.19 -3.32
CA ARG A 93 -9.12 -17.72 -3.30
C ARG A 93 -10.38 -17.25 -2.58
N SER A 94 -10.83 -17.98 -1.56
CA SER A 94 -11.98 -17.56 -0.74
C SER A 94 -11.64 -16.31 0.08
N ASP A 95 -12.43 -15.25 -0.07
CA ASP A 95 -12.24 -14.02 0.70
C ASP A 95 -12.43 -14.23 2.20
N GLU A 96 -13.33 -15.14 2.58
CA GLU A 96 -13.55 -15.53 3.97
C GLU A 96 -12.31 -16.21 4.56
N ALA A 97 -11.70 -17.15 3.83
CA ALA A 97 -10.47 -17.81 4.25
C ALA A 97 -9.32 -16.81 4.46
N TRP A 98 -9.21 -15.83 3.57
CA TRP A 98 -8.22 -14.77 3.70
C TRP A 98 -8.47 -13.87 4.91
N ARG A 99 -9.73 -13.53 5.21
CA ARG A 99 -10.08 -12.78 6.42
C ARG A 99 -9.71 -13.56 7.67
N SER A 100 -10.13 -14.82 7.76
CA SER A 100 -9.80 -15.70 8.90
C SER A 100 -8.29 -15.87 9.10
N LEU A 101 -7.52 -15.98 8.02
CA LEU A 101 -6.05 -16.00 8.11
C LEU A 101 -5.50 -14.69 8.69
N CYS A 102 -5.98 -13.54 8.19
CA CYS A 102 -5.50 -12.24 8.64
C CYS A 102 -5.87 -11.99 10.11
N ASP A 103 -7.06 -12.41 10.54
CA ASP A 103 -7.49 -12.31 11.94
C ASP A 103 -6.60 -13.18 12.84
N LEU A 104 -6.36 -14.45 12.47
CA LEU A 104 -5.50 -15.35 13.23
C LEU A 104 -4.07 -14.81 13.36
N VAL A 105 -3.50 -14.32 12.26
CA VAL A 105 -2.15 -13.73 12.29
C VAL A 105 -2.14 -12.43 13.09
N ALA A 106 -3.14 -11.57 12.95
CA ALA A 106 -3.25 -10.33 13.71
C ALA A 106 -3.32 -10.61 15.21
N GLU A 107 -4.21 -11.50 15.66
CA GLU A 107 -4.35 -11.89 17.06
C GLU A 107 -3.04 -12.42 17.64
N PHE A 108 -2.32 -13.26 16.89
CA PHE A 108 -1.02 -13.77 17.32
C PHE A 108 0.00 -12.64 17.48
N LEU A 109 0.07 -11.71 16.52
CA LEU A 109 1.00 -10.58 16.59
C LEU A 109 0.65 -9.61 17.71
N GLU A 110 -0.64 -9.29 17.88
CA GLU A 110 -1.15 -8.43 18.96
C GLU A 110 -0.86 -9.03 20.35
N ALA A 111 -0.82 -10.37 20.47
CA ALA A 111 -0.47 -11.04 21.71
C ALA A 111 1.04 -11.00 22.04
N CYS A 112 1.92 -10.88 21.04
CA CYS A 112 3.38 -10.94 21.26
C CYS A 112 4.13 -9.64 20.99
N LEU A 113 3.50 -8.67 20.33
CA LEU A 113 4.09 -7.40 19.92
C LEU A 113 3.18 -6.23 20.30
N THR A 114 3.79 -5.08 20.55
CA THR A 114 3.08 -3.82 20.59
C THR A 114 3.15 -3.19 19.20
N ILE A 115 1.99 -2.80 18.68
CA ILE A 115 1.83 -2.30 17.32
C ILE A 115 1.20 -0.92 17.41
N ASP A 116 1.86 0.04 16.80
CA ASP A 116 1.43 1.42 16.72
C ASP A 116 1.46 1.92 15.28
N ARG A 117 0.66 2.95 15.01
CA ARG A 117 0.73 3.65 13.73
C ARG A 117 2.08 4.32 13.61
N LYS A 118 2.73 4.16 12.46
CA LYS A 118 3.92 4.95 12.19
C LYS A 118 3.51 6.41 11.95
N PRO A 119 4.12 7.39 12.65
CA PRO A 119 3.86 8.79 12.40
C PRO A 119 4.17 9.12 10.94
N TYR A 120 3.31 9.93 10.33
CA TYR A 120 3.53 10.35 8.95
C TYR A 120 4.77 11.25 8.85
N ASP A 121 5.86 10.69 8.33
CA ASP A 121 7.14 11.38 8.13
C ASP A 121 7.44 11.67 6.64
N GLY A 122 6.50 11.35 5.75
CA GLY A 122 6.66 11.45 4.29
C GLY A 122 7.51 10.36 3.65
N SER A 123 8.03 9.39 4.41
CA SER A 123 8.85 8.28 3.88
C SER A 123 8.02 7.12 3.32
N LEU A 124 6.79 6.94 3.80
CA LEU A 124 5.89 5.83 3.45
C LEU A 124 5.34 5.92 2.02
N THR A 125 5.06 7.14 1.57
CA THR A 125 4.54 7.43 0.22
C THR A 125 5.57 7.19 -0.86
N ALA A 126 6.84 7.13 -0.47
CA ALA A 126 7.91 6.90 -1.41
C ALA A 126 8.04 5.46 -1.90
N LYS A 127 7.41 4.54 -1.18
CA LYS A 127 7.72 3.10 -1.27
C LYS A 127 6.48 2.19 -1.27
N SER A 128 5.26 2.72 -1.42
CA SER A 128 4.05 1.89 -1.32
C SER A 128 3.36 1.61 -2.64
N ASP A 129 3.17 0.32 -2.96
CA ASP A 129 2.19 -0.19 -3.95
C ASP A 129 0.75 -0.22 -3.37
N TYR A 130 0.44 0.62 -2.38
CA TYR A 130 -0.82 0.63 -1.63
C TYR A 130 -1.98 1.29 -2.39
N ASN A 131 -1.67 2.10 -3.41
CA ASN A 131 -2.63 2.86 -4.22
C ASN A 131 -2.75 2.33 -5.67
N GLY A 132 -2.39 1.07 -5.91
CA GLY A 132 -2.50 0.44 -7.22
C GLY A 132 -1.42 0.84 -8.23
N TRP A 133 -0.37 1.53 -7.78
CA TRP A 133 0.84 1.79 -8.56
C TRP A 133 1.79 0.60 -8.49
N LYS A 134 2.50 0.35 -9.60
CA LYS A 134 3.57 -0.65 -9.60
C LYS A 134 4.79 -0.10 -8.87
N SER A 135 5.63 -0.97 -8.31
CA SER A 135 6.80 -0.56 -7.52
C SER A 135 7.77 0.36 -8.29
N TRP A 136 7.92 0.18 -9.60
CA TRP A 136 8.72 1.07 -10.44
C TRP A 136 8.03 2.39 -10.81
N GLU A 137 6.73 2.52 -10.53
CA GLU A 137 5.96 3.76 -10.71
C GLU A 137 5.91 4.59 -9.42
N MET A 138 6.54 4.16 -8.32
CA MET A 138 6.54 4.87 -7.05
C MET A 138 7.23 6.24 -7.13
N ILE A 139 6.75 7.23 -6.37
CA ILE A 139 7.36 8.57 -6.28
C ILE A 139 8.43 8.52 -5.21
N LEU A 140 9.71 8.55 -5.51
CA LEU A 140 10.76 8.37 -4.49
C LEU A 140 10.81 9.51 -3.46
N SER A 141 11.30 9.17 -2.26
CA SER A 141 11.49 10.14 -1.17
C SER A 141 12.57 11.13 -1.58
N GLY A 142 12.17 12.39 -1.77
CA GLY A 142 13.04 13.45 -2.28
C GLY A 142 12.74 13.89 -3.71
N GLU A 143 11.85 13.20 -4.45
CA GLU A 143 11.36 13.74 -5.71
C GLU A 143 10.60 15.06 -5.47
N THR A 144 10.94 16.08 -6.26
CA THR A 144 10.31 17.39 -6.22
C THR A 144 9.52 17.65 -7.50
N PRO A 145 8.32 18.25 -7.40
CA PRO A 145 7.57 18.69 -8.56
C PRO A 145 8.36 19.76 -9.32
N ARG A 146 8.36 19.65 -10.64
CA ARG A 146 9.04 20.54 -11.59
C ARG A 146 8.12 21.67 -12.07
N GLY A 147 6.80 21.46 -12.01
CA GLY A 147 5.81 22.42 -12.42
C GLY A 147 5.55 23.51 -11.39
N LYS A 148 4.78 24.53 -11.80
CA LYS A 148 4.34 25.60 -10.90
C LYS A 148 3.02 25.21 -10.27
N TRP A 149 2.98 25.13 -8.95
CA TRP A 149 1.79 24.81 -8.16
C TRP A 149 1.30 26.06 -7.43
N ARG A 150 0.00 26.34 -7.51
CA ARG A 150 -0.63 27.53 -6.90
C ARG A 150 -1.91 27.11 -6.20
N HIS A 151 -2.27 27.80 -5.11
CA HIS A 151 -3.57 27.58 -4.47
C HIS A 151 -4.71 27.82 -5.46
N ALA A 152 -5.69 26.91 -5.46
CA ALA A 152 -6.86 27.02 -6.31
C ALA A 152 -7.71 28.26 -5.97
N TRP A 153 -7.75 28.63 -4.68
CA TRP A 153 -8.52 29.75 -4.16
C TRP A 153 -7.59 30.78 -3.52
N LYS A 154 -7.58 32.00 -4.06
CA LYS A 154 -6.75 33.09 -3.52
C LYS A 154 -7.23 33.60 -2.16
N GLU A 155 -8.54 33.53 -1.91
CA GLU A 155 -9.19 34.14 -0.75
C GLU A 155 -9.19 33.24 0.48
N LYS A 156 -9.00 31.93 0.28
CA LYS A 156 -8.89 30.94 1.36
C LYS A 156 -7.77 29.96 1.01
N PRO A 157 -6.53 30.19 1.47
CA PRO A 157 -5.46 29.23 1.32
C PRO A 157 -5.86 27.93 2.04
N GLY A 158 -6.31 26.96 1.27
CA GLY A 158 -6.64 25.62 1.73
C GLY A 158 -5.65 24.59 1.20
N ASP A 159 -5.86 23.35 1.60
CA ASP A 159 -5.15 22.17 1.08
C ASP A 159 -5.65 21.83 -0.33
N ASP A 160 -5.50 22.75 -1.28
CA ASP A 160 -6.03 22.66 -2.64
C ASP A 160 -5.18 23.50 -3.62
N PHE A 161 -4.58 22.83 -4.61
CA PHE A 161 -3.60 23.42 -5.52
C PHE A 161 -3.85 22.98 -6.97
N ILE A 162 -3.59 23.89 -7.90
CA ILE A 162 -3.60 23.63 -9.35
C ILE A 162 -2.16 23.72 -9.86
N GLY A 163 -1.75 22.72 -10.64
CA GLY A 163 -0.42 22.59 -11.22
C GLY A 163 -0.40 23.01 -12.68
N PHE A 164 0.65 23.74 -13.08
CA PHE A 164 0.84 24.26 -14.43
C PHE A 164 2.23 23.93 -15.00
N HIS A 165 2.28 23.62 -16.29
CA HIS A 165 3.49 23.52 -17.10
C HIS A 165 3.40 24.54 -18.25
N GLY A 166 4.15 25.65 -18.12
CA GLY A 166 3.89 26.84 -18.93
C GLY A 166 2.50 27.38 -18.66
N ASP A 167 1.71 27.57 -19.72
CA ASP A 167 0.30 28.00 -19.64
C ASP A 167 -0.69 26.82 -19.57
N ALA A 168 -0.21 25.59 -19.72
CA ALA A 168 -1.04 24.40 -19.68
C ALA A 168 -1.31 23.95 -18.24
N CYS A 169 -2.57 23.69 -17.91
CA CYS A 169 -2.96 23.09 -16.65
C CYS A 169 -2.64 21.58 -16.66
N MET A 170 -1.78 21.12 -15.76
CA MET A 170 -1.42 19.71 -15.62
C MET A 170 -2.46 18.93 -14.81
N GLY A 171 -3.01 19.56 -13.76
CA GLY A 171 -3.94 18.90 -12.86
C GLY A 171 -4.15 19.66 -11.56
N ARG A 172 -4.82 19.00 -10.60
CA ARG A 172 -5.17 19.54 -9.29
C ARG A 172 -4.84 18.53 -8.21
N ILE A 173 -4.35 19.00 -7.07
CA ILE A 173 -4.16 18.19 -5.87
C ILE A 173 -4.90 18.83 -4.70
N PHE A 174 -5.51 18.04 -3.84
CA PHE A 174 -6.31 18.58 -2.74
C PHE A 174 -6.50 17.55 -1.63
N LYS A 175 -6.79 18.02 -0.43
CA LYS A 175 -7.37 17.19 0.63
C LYS A 175 -8.88 17.31 0.62
N ILE A 176 -9.53 16.23 1.01
CA ILE A 176 -10.95 16.22 1.32
C ILE A 176 -11.07 15.81 2.78
N GLU A 177 -11.80 16.58 3.57
CA GLU A 177 -12.25 16.16 4.90
C GLU A 177 -13.44 15.20 4.74
N LEU A 178 -13.13 13.97 4.31
CA LEU A 178 -14.06 12.84 4.38
C LEU A 178 -13.73 12.06 5.65
N THR A 179 -14.71 11.90 6.52
CA THR A 179 -14.61 11.27 7.84
C THR A 179 -13.77 9.98 7.80
N GLY A 180 -12.54 10.03 8.32
CA GLY A 180 -11.63 8.87 8.47
C GLY A 180 -10.48 8.74 7.47
N TYR A 181 -10.35 9.62 6.45
CA TYR A 181 -9.27 9.56 5.44
C TYR A 181 -8.43 10.84 5.36
N GLU A 182 -8.24 11.52 6.50
CA GLU A 182 -7.63 12.86 6.61
C GLU A 182 -6.15 12.92 6.19
N GLU A 183 -5.50 11.78 6.00
CA GLU A 183 -4.06 11.67 5.69
C GLU A 183 -3.77 11.59 4.17
N ARG A 184 -4.78 11.76 3.30
CA ARG A 184 -4.64 11.59 1.84
C ARG A 184 -4.76 12.90 1.08
N TRP A 185 -3.82 13.10 0.17
CA TRP A 185 -3.84 14.09 -0.89
C TRP A 185 -4.36 13.45 -2.17
N TYR A 186 -5.57 13.81 -2.55
CA TYR A 186 -6.18 13.42 -3.79
C TYR A 186 -5.56 14.20 -4.94
N TRP A 187 -5.52 13.59 -6.11
CA TRP A 187 -5.03 14.23 -7.31
C TRP A 187 -5.88 13.87 -8.53
N LEU A 188 -5.95 14.83 -9.45
CA LEU A 188 -6.63 14.73 -10.74
C LEU A 188 -5.71 15.25 -11.83
N VAL A 189 -5.57 14.50 -12.92
CA VAL A 189 -4.84 14.97 -14.11
C VAL A 189 -5.84 15.66 -15.03
N THR A 190 -5.53 16.88 -15.47
CA THR A 190 -6.37 17.63 -16.41
C THR A 190 -6.66 16.79 -17.64
N ALA A 191 -7.92 16.80 -18.08
CA ALA A 191 -8.33 16.19 -19.34
C ALA A 191 -8.22 17.24 -20.43
N ASP A 192 -7.40 16.99 -21.44
CA ASP A 192 -7.31 17.76 -22.68
C ASP A 192 -8.09 17.10 -23.83
N GLY A 193 -8.82 16.01 -23.54
CA GLY A 193 -9.51 15.18 -24.52
C GLY A 193 -8.64 14.10 -25.17
N SER A 194 -7.34 14.06 -24.88
CA SER A 194 -6.42 13.06 -25.43
C SER A 194 -6.65 11.67 -24.82
N PRO A 195 -6.36 10.58 -25.57
CA PRO A 195 -6.45 9.22 -25.04
C PRO A 195 -5.54 9.02 -23.82
N ARG A 196 -6.07 8.42 -22.76
CA ARG A 196 -5.33 8.20 -21.50
C ARG A 196 -4.27 7.12 -21.58
N ARG A 197 -4.27 6.26 -22.61
CA ARG A 197 -3.21 5.26 -22.88
C ARG A 197 -2.85 4.39 -21.65
N GLY A 198 -3.88 3.96 -20.91
CA GLY A 198 -3.73 3.15 -19.70
C GLY A 198 -3.32 3.90 -18.43
N TRP A 199 -3.06 5.21 -18.51
CA TRP A 199 -2.79 6.04 -17.33
C TRP A 199 -4.09 6.39 -16.58
N PRO A 200 -4.09 6.35 -15.25
CA PRO A 200 -5.24 6.77 -14.45
C PRO A 200 -5.44 8.28 -14.52
N ALA A 201 -6.70 8.71 -14.45
CA ALA A 201 -7.08 10.12 -14.45
C ALA A 201 -7.07 10.75 -13.04
N ALA A 202 -7.13 9.92 -12.00
CA ALA A 202 -7.30 10.32 -10.61
C ALA A 202 -6.69 9.29 -9.65
N GLY A 203 -6.40 9.72 -8.43
CA GLY A 203 -5.99 8.84 -7.34
C GLY A 203 -5.64 9.63 -6.09
N TYR A 204 -4.85 9.03 -5.21
CA TYR A 204 -4.36 9.67 -4.00
C TYR A 204 -2.90 9.32 -3.72
N GLU A 205 -2.25 10.20 -2.97
CA GLU A 205 -0.93 10.03 -2.35
C GLU A 205 -1.01 10.58 -0.92
N ALA A 206 -0.01 10.37 -0.06
CA ALA A 206 -0.13 10.85 1.33
C ALA A 206 0.50 12.25 1.59
N SER A 207 1.19 12.86 0.62
CA SER A 207 1.52 14.29 0.67
C SER A 207 1.13 15.05 -0.60
N ALA A 208 0.98 16.37 -0.43
CA ALA A 208 0.87 17.31 -1.54
C ALA A 208 2.03 17.14 -2.53
N ARG A 209 3.26 17.00 -2.00
CA ARG A 209 4.47 16.83 -2.84
C ARG A 209 4.39 15.57 -3.69
N SER A 210 4.07 14.43 -3.09
CA SER A 210 3.94 13.17 -3.84
C SER A 210 2.79 13.23 -4.84
N ALA A 211 1.65 13.82 -4.47
CA ALA A 211 0.51 14.01 -5.36
C ALA A 211 0.88 14.91 -6.56
N ALA A 212 1.65 15.97 -6.33
CA ALA A 212 2.15 16.85 -7.38
C ALA A 212 3.09 16.11 -8.35
N CYS A 213 4.09 15.42 -7.82
CA CYS A 213 5.01 14.60 -8.62
C CYS A 213 4.26 13.54 -9.44
N ARG A 214 3.19 12.96 -8.86
CA ARG A 214 2.34 11.99 -9.54
C ARG A 214 1.63 12.59 -10.75
N VAL A 215 0.95 13.72 -10.57
CA VAL A 215 0.26 14.43 -11.66
C VAL A 215 1.23 14.76 -12.78
N GLU A 216 2.41 15.29 -12.43
CA GLU A 216 3.44 15.63 -13.41
C GLU A 216 3.93 14.41 -14.19
N ARG A 217 4.22 13.30 -13.51
CA ARG A 217 4.68 12.07 -14.17
C ARG A 217 3.68 11.58 -15.22
N ILE A 218 2.40 11.57 -14.88
CA ILE A 218 1.32 11.17 -15.80
C ILE A 218 1.17 12.20 -16.92
N TYR A 219 1.10 13.48 -16.59
CA TYR A 219 0.97 14.58 -17.56
C TYR A 219 2.10 14.52 -18.61
N PHE A 220 3.36 14.42 -18.18
CA PHE A 220 4.49 14.36 -19.11
C PHE A 220 4.51 13.07 -19.93
N ALA A 221 4.04 11.94 -19.40
CA ALA A 221 3.88 10.72 -20.18
C ALA A 221 2.83 10.90 -21.29
N LEU A 222 1.67 11.51 -20.96
CA LEU A 222 0.59 11.77 -21.92
C LEU A 222 1.02 12.76 -23.01
N VAL A 223 1.68 13.88 -22.64
CA VAL A 223 2.22 14.86 -23.60
C VAL A 223 3.23 14.22 -24.55
N ARG A 224 3.99 13.22 -24.08
CA ARG A 224 4.93 12.45 -24.91
C ARG A 224 4.29 11.29 -25.67
N GLY A 225 2.99 11.05 -25.48
CA GLY A 225 2.28 9.91 -26.10
C GLY A 225 2.68 8.54 -25.57
N VAL A 226 3.30 8.47 -24.38
CA VAL A 226 3.80 7.22 -23.79
C VAL A 226 2.67 6.42 -23.15
N GLU A 227 2.55 5.15 -23.51
CA GLU A 227 1.59 4.23 -22.91
C GLU A 227 2.07 3.71 -21.55
N ARG A 228 1.12 3.43 -20.64
CA ARG A 228 1.44 2.82 -19.35
C ARG A 228 1.80 1.35 -19.54
N ILE A 229 3.03 0.98 -19.17
CA ILE A 229 3.54 -0.39 -19.37
C ILE A 229 2.78 -1.41 -18.48
N GLY A 230 2.23 -2.43 -19.12
CA GLY A 230 1.50 -3.54 -18.49
C GLY A 230 0.12 -3.15 -17.98
N GLY A 231 -0.60 -2.28 -18.71
CA GLY A 231 -2.03 -2.07 -18.54
C GLY A 231 -2.82 -3.15 -19.30
N ALA A 232 -3.22 -4.19 -18.57
CA ALA A 232 -4.34 -5.09 -18.86
C ALA A 232 -4.74 -5.73 -17.52
#